data_AF-A0A0Q8ZYG7-F1
#
_entry.id   AF-A0A0Q8ZYG7-F1
#
_cell.length_a   1.000
_cell.length_b   1.000
_cell.length_c   1.000
_cell.angle_alpha   90.00
_cell.angle_beta   90.00
_cell.angle_gamma   90.00
#
_symmetry.space_group_name_H-M   'P 1'
#
loop_
_entity.id
_entity.type
_entity.pdbx_description
1 polymer ?
#
loop_
_entity_poly.entity_id
_entity_poly.type
_entity_poly.pdbx_seq_one_letter_code
_entity_poly.pdbx_strand_id
1 'polypeptide(L)'
;MNYEEIKRYFETSPPPAQVEWTPWAKITDTQVFLRSCYIGIRNFNGPVDRCPAWWHLRDFYLLIKKTTQQAPVEKTDQTAIEEPADSTPAAQAAL
;
A
#
# COMPACT_ATOMS: atom_id res chain seq x y z
N MET A 1 8.12 -18.45 -5.70
CA MET A 1 7.34 -17.20 -5.55
C MET A 1 7.75 -16.26 -6.67
N ASN A 2 7.12 -16.44 -7.83
CA ASN A 2 7.33 -15.62 -9.02
C ASN A 2 6.16 -14.63 -9.20
N TYR A 3 6.35 -13.53 -9.93
CA TYR A 3 5.31 -12.53 -10.16
C TYR A 3 4.14 -13.06 -10.98
N GLU A 4 4.38 -14.04 -11.85
CA GLU A 4 3.31 -14.71 -12.61
C GLU A 4 2.42 -15.56 -11.71
N GLU A 5 2.98 -16.23 -10.69
CA GLU A 5 2.20 -16.99 -9.71
C GLU A 5 1.30 -16.04 -8.90
N ILE A 6 1.84 -14.90 -8.48
CA ILE A 6 1.07 -13.86 -7.76
C ILE A 6 -0.05 -13.31 -8.65
N LYS A 7 0.24 -13.05 -9.94
CA LYS A 7 -0.75 -12.59 -10.91
C LYS A 7 -1.90 -13.59 -11.03
N ARG A 8 -1.59 -14.87 -11.21
CA ARG A 8 -2.60 -15.92 -11.31
C ARG A 8 -3.43 -16.04 -10.03
N TYR A 9 -2.82 -15.88 -8.85
CA TYR A 9 -3.55 -15.88 -7.58
C TYR A 9 -4.58 -14.76 -7.51
N PHE A 10 -4.20 -13.52 -7.86
CA PHE A 10 -5.14 -12.39 -7.85
C PHE A 10 -6.18 -12.43 -8.98
N GLU A 11 -5.92 -13.15 -10.07
CA GLU A 11 -6.93 -13.45 -11.09
C GLU A 11 -8.01 -14.43 -10.58
N THR A 12 -7.63 -15.44 -9.80
CA THR A 12 -8.58 -16.41 -9.22
C THR A 12 -9.27 -15.90 -7.95
N SER A 13 -8.55 -15.12 -7.15
CA SER A 13 -8.98 -14.58 -5.87
C SER A 13 -8.74 -13.07 -5.87
N PRO A 14 -9.68 -12.29 -6.42
CA PRO A 14 -9.49 -10.86 -6.56
C PRO A 14 -9.33 -10.20 -5.18
N PRO A 15 -8.30 -9.37 -4.98
CA PRO A 15 -8.11 -8.66 -3.73
C PRO A 15 -9.18 -7.57 -3.54
N PRO A 16 -9.39 -7.10 -2.31
CA PRO A 16 -10.31 -5.99 -2.04
C PRO A 16 -9.97 -4.76 -2.86
N ALA A 17 -10.98 -3.97 -3.24
CA ALA A 17 -10.78 -2.75 -4.02
C ALA A 17 -9.89 -1.73 -3.31
N GLN A 18 -10.03 -1.65 -1.98
CA GLN A 18 -9.22 -0.81 -1.11
C GLN A 18 -8.54 -1.68 -0.04
N VAL A 19 -7.27 -1.41 0.20
CA VAL A 19 -6.46 -2.17 1.17
C VAL A 19 -5.62 -1.19 1.97
N GLU A 20 -5.76 -1.23 3.29
CA GLU A 20 -4.85 -0.54 4.20
C GLU A 20 -3.53 -1.30 4.24
N TRP A 21 -2.45 -0.66 3.77
CA TRP A 21 -1.13 -1.29 3.71
C TRP A 21 -0.34 -0.99 4.98
N THR A 22 -0.28 0.28 5.37
CA THR A 22 0.26 0.74 6.65
C THR A 22 -0.68 1.78 7.25
N PRO A 23 -0.55 2.15 8.54
CA PRO A 23 -1.41 3.15 9.17
C PRO A 23 -1.40 4.52 8.47
N TRP A 24 -0.37 4.80 7.67
CA TRP A 24 -0.19 6.04 6.92
C TRP A 24 -0.31 5.87 5.40
N ALA A 25 -0.52 4.64 4.90
CA ALA A 25 -0.63 4.38 3.47
C ALA A 25 -1.75 3.39 3.18
N LYS A 26 -2.70 3.84 2.36
CA LYS A 26 -3.78 3.02 1.84
C LYS A 26 -3.69 2.91 0.32
N ILE A 27 -3.99 1.74 -0.18
CA ILE A 27 -4.21 1.49 -1.60
C ILE A 27 -5.70 1.74 -1.86
N THR A 28 -6.00 2.77 -2.63
CA THR A 28 -7.38 3.16 -2.96
C THR A 28 -7.96 2.37 -4.14
N ASP A 29 -7.10 1.87 -5.02
CA ASP A 29 -7.46 0.99 -6.12
C ASP A 29 -6.38 -0.07 -6.31
N THR A 30 -6.68 -1.27 -5.83
CA THR A 30 -5.76 -2.40 -5.89
C THR A 30 -5.48 -2.84 -7.33
N GLN A 31 -6.44 -2.70 -8.25
CA GLN A 31 -6.23 -3.10 -9.65
C GLN A 31 -5.24 -2.17 -10.35
N VAL A 32 -5.32 -0.86 -10.08
CA VAL A 32 -4.36 0.12 -10.60
C VAL A 32 -2.96 -0.13 -10.02
N PHE A 33 -2.88 -0.39 -8.70
CA PHE A 33 -1.62 -0.74 -8.05
C PHE A 33 -0.97 -1.98 -8.68
N LEU A 34 -1.73 -3.08 -8.82
CA LEU A 34 -1.25 -4.32 -9.42
C LEU A 34 -0.79 -4.11 -10.87
N ARG A 35 -1.57 -3.38 -11.68
CA ARG A 35 -1.16 -3.03 -13.06
C ARG A 35 0.16 -2.27 -13.09
N SER A 36 0.31 -1.26 -12.23
CA SER A 36 1.56 -0.50 -12.11
C SER A 36 2.75 -1.41 -11.78
N CYS A 37 2.59 -2.32 -10.80
CA CYS A 37 3.61 -3.29 -10.47
C CYS A 37 3.99 -4.19 -11.65
N TYR A 38 3.01 -4.78 -12.35
CA TYR A 38 3.29 -5.67 -13.48
C TYR A 38 3.96 -4.95 -14.65
N ILE A 39 3.54 -3.72 -14.96
CA ILE A 39 4.17 -2.89 -15.99
C ILE A 39 5.62 -2.58 -15.60
N GLY A 40 5.84 -2.18 -14.34
CA GLY A 40 7.17 -1.88 -13.81
C GLY A 40 8.11 -3.07 -13.88
N ILE A 41 7.64 -4.27 -13.50
CA ILE A 41 8.42 -5.51 -13.59
C ILE A 41 8.75 -5.85 -15.05
N ARG A 42 7.77 -5.76 -15.96
CA ARG A 42 7.95 -6.11 -17.37
C ARG A 42 8.93 -5.18 -18.09
N ASN A 43 8.96 -3.91 -17.72
CA ASN A 43 9.85 -2.92 -18.31
C ASN A 43 11.23 -2.83 -17.63
N PHE A 44 11.44 -3.54 -16.53
CA PHE A 44 12.70 -3.49 -15.80
C PHE A 44 13.77 -4.35 -16.47
N ASN A 45 14.83 -3.71 -16.95
CA ASN A 45 15.99 -4.38 -17.55
C ASN A 45 17.01 -4.78 -16.47
N GLY A 46 16.72 -5.84 -15.72
CA GLY A 46 17.62 -6.35 -14.69
C GLY A 46 17.07 -7.58 -13.95
N PRO A 47 17.83 -8.12 -12.98
CA PRO A 47 17.36 -9.24 -12.17
C PRO A 47 16.12 -8.82 -11.36
N VAL A 48 15.06 -9.64 -11.41
CA VAL A 48 13.77 -9.37 -10.76
C VAL A 48 13.92 -9.11 -9.26
N ASP A 49 14.88 -9.77 -8.60
CA ASP A 49 15.18 -9.56 -7.18
C ASP A 49 15.61 -8.14 -6.81
N ARG A 50 16.03 -7.32 -7.79
CA ARG A 50 16.37 -5.89 -7.58
C ARG A 50 15.31 -4.94 -8.11
N CYS A 51 14.21 -5.45 -8.66
CA CYS A 51 13.15 -4.62 -9.19
C CYS A 51 12.28 -4.09 -8.03
N PRO A 52 12.15 -2.76 -7.86
CA PRO A 52 11.33 -2.21 -6.78
C PRO A 52 9.83 -2.56 -6.95
N ALA A 53 9.35 -2.63 -8.19
CA ALA A 53 7.98 -3.06 -8.47
C ALA A 53 7.72 -4.52 -8.05
N TRP A 54 8.73 -5.38 -8.11
CA TRP A 54 8.65 -6.75 -7.60
C TRP A 54 8.56 -6.78 -6.08
N TRP A 55 9.36 -5.97 -5.38
CA TRP A 55 9.30 -5.89 -3.91
C TRP A 55 7.92 -5.44 -3.43
N HIS A 56 7.35 -4.39 -4.04
CA HIS A 56 6.01 -3.92 -3.72
C HIS A 56 4.94 -4.98 -3.97
N LEU A 57 5.01 -5.70 -5.09
CA LEU A 57 4.07 -6.78 -5.41
C LEU A 57 4.16 -7.94 -4.40
N ARG A 58 5.38 -8.33 -4.04
CA ARG A 58 5.63 -9.42 -3.09
C ARG A 58 5.11 -9.06 -1.69
N ASP A 59 5.38 -7.84 -1.22
CA ASP A 59 4.95 -7.39 0.10
C ASP A 59 3.42 -7.31 0.18
N PHE A 60 2.79 -6.73 -0.85
CA PHE A 60 1.33 -6.69 -0.96
C PHE A 60 0.69 -8.09 -0.95
N TYR A 61 1.27 -9.04 -1.67
CA TYR A 61 0.79 -10.43 -1.65
C TYR A 61 0.88 -11.07 -0.27
N LEU A 62 1.98 -10.84 0.47
CA LEU A 62 2.13 -11.35 1.83
C LEU A 62 1.10 -10.73 2.79
N LEU A 63 0.82 -9.44 2.64
CA LEU A 63 -0.23 -8.74 3.37
C LEU A 63 -1.59 -9.40 3.11
N ILE A 64 -2.01 -9.50 1.85
CA ILE A 64 -3.31 -10.10 1.49
C ILE A 64 -3.40 -11.53 1.99
N LYS A 65 -2.35 -12.35 1.84
CA LYS A 65 -2.38 -13.73 2.37
C LYS A 65 -2.53 -13.80 3.87
N LYS A 66 -1.97 -12.85 4.63
CA LYS A 66 -2.17 -12.77 6.08
C LYS A 66 -3.61 -12.37 6.39
N THR A 67 -4.13 -11.33 5.74
CA THR A 67 -5.51 -10.85 5.93
C THR A 67 -6.54 -11.92 5.59
N THR A 68 -6.38 -12.64 4.47
CA THR A 68 -7.30 -13.71 4.06
C THR A 68 -7.27 -14.91 5.01
N GLN A 69 -6.15 -15.18 5.68
CA GLN A 69 -6.06 -16.23 6.71
C GLN A 69 -6.61 -15.78 8.07
N GLN A 70 -6.85 -14.48 8.27
CA GLN A 70 -7.29 -13.90 9.55
C GLN A 70 -8.73 -13.37 9.57
N ALA A 71 -9.45 -13.28 8.45
CA ALA A 71 -10.82 -12.74 8.45
C ALA A 71 -11.89 -13.85 8.68
N PRO A 72 -12.88 -13.59 9.56
CA PRO A 72 -13.97 -12.70 9.14
C PRO A 72 -14.04 -11.38 9.93
N VAL A 73 -14.01 -10.29 9.14
CA VAL A 73 -14.64 -8.98 9.37
C VAL A 73 -14.16 -8.15 10.56
N GLU A 74 -13.50 -7.02 10.29
CA GLU A 74 -13.93 -5.72 10.83
C GLU A 74 -13.41 -4.59 9.94
N LYS A 75 -14.35 -3.90 9.30
CA LYS A 75 -14.17 -2.54 8.75
C LYS A 75 -14.18 -1.60 9.95
N THR A 76 -13.12 -0.83 10.15
CA THR A 76 -13.17 0.33 11.05
C THR A 76 -12.72 1.55 10.29
N ASP A 77 -13.73 2.22 9.74
CA ASP A 77 -13.71 3.65 9.45
C ASP A 77 -13.43 4.40 10.76
N GLN A 78 -12.31 5.13 10.86
CA GLN A 78 -12.15 6.19 11.85
C GLN A 78 -11.49 7.42 11.21
N THR A 79 -12.37 8.38 10.94
CA THR A 79 -12.12 9.82 10.86
C THR A 79 -11.47 10.33 12.15
N ALA A 80 -10.34 11.02 12.06
CA ALA A 80 -9.92 12.05 13.02
C ALA A 80 -8.83 12.93 12.39
N ILE A 81 -9.31 13.98 11.73
CA ILE A 81 -8.65 15.28 11.62
C ILE A 81 -8.14 15.73 12.99
N GLU A 82 -6.84 16.03 13.12
CA GLU A 82 -6.36 17.06 14.05
C GLU A 82 -4.97 17.55 13.62
N GLU A 83 -4.96 18.77 13.09
CA GLU A 83 -3.80 19.63 12.93
C GLU A 83 -3.26 20.03 14.32
N PRO A 84 -1.94 19.95 14.59
CA PRO A 84 -1.38 20.79 15.63
C PRO A 84 -1.04 22.15 15.02
N ALA A 85 -1.94 23.11 15.26
CA ALA A 85 -1.60 24.52 15.31
C ALA A 85 -0.50 24.71 16.36
N ASP A 86 0.73 25.04 15.93
CA ASP A 86 1.70 25.66 16.83
C ASP A 86 1.83 27.14 16.47
N SER A 87 1.57 27.92 17.51
CA SER A 87 1.23 29.33 17.46
C SER A 87 2.50 30.16 17.50
N THR A 88 2.72 31.01 16.49
CA THR A 88 3.51 32.23 16.71
C THR A 88 2.60 33.27 17.35
N PRO A 89 3.00 33.82 18.51
CA PRO A 89 2.92 35.27 18.64
C PRO A 89 4.24 35.88 19.11
N ALA A 90 4.51 37.05 18.53
CA ALA A 90 5.60 37.95 18.83
C ALA A 90 5.70 38.32 20.32
N ALA A 91 6.94 38.38 20.82
CA ALA A 91 7.28 39.12 22.03
C ALA A 91 8.17 40.32 21.66
N GLN A 92 7.67 41.49 22.04
CA GLN A 92 8.21 42.84 21.92
C GLN A 92 9.37 43.14 22.87
N ALA A 93 9.93 44.35 22.65
CA ALA A 93 10.58 45.29 23.58
C ALA A 93 12.13 45.28 23.49
N ALA A 94 12.76 46.29 22.88
CA ALA A 94 12.90 47.69 23.32
C ALA A 94 13.77 47.83 24.58
N LEU A 95 15.07 48.09 24.39
CA LEU A 95 15.84 49.26 24.86
C LEU A 95 17.30 49.11 24.43
#